data_AF-A0A1G1K347-F1
#
_entry.id   AF-A0A1G1K347-F1
#
_cell.length_a   1.000
_cell.length_b   1.000
_cell.length_c   1.000
_cell.angle_alpha   90.00
_cell.angle_beta   90.00
_cell.angle_gamma   90.00
#
_symmetry.space_group_name_H-M   'P 1'
#
loop_
_entity.id
_entity.type
_entity.pdbx_description
1 polymer ?
#
loop_
_entity_poly.entity_id
_entity_poly.type
_entity_poly.pdbx_seq_one_letter_code
_entity_poly.pdbx_strand_id
1 'polypeptide(L)'
;MLIKEKDKKKHMIKMKRNKRGFTLGEMVVTVAIVGSITAIAVPNYMRVRMQVNMEMVKQHLKTIGTHMNDLYNQNRQFPPNINSLGSSGEEVAITASLFGINRREYTTNGYTTGPNLSTFQLRTCPQAGRWGIAGDRCFVLTPLGITEDAIGNAAVAFGVGANWGNSVPVNIITNFTTLGSSFLFTNAKRIEWMAAYLEYEAVWLNSQSDYKIQNTLDGPALSFISFETPTENSKLFEALLPSVIETLKAKGIYLTVKEHTVADSATTVLAVQKALGHYGNLSYLQYVANLYSSNSKALEFSFQVAQPVKNQAEFMSRWHSASENFSKVKSEALLPEPG
;
A
#
# COMPACT_ATOMS: atom_id res chain seq x y z
N MET A 1 20.05 63.61 -77.03
CA MET A 1 18.77 63.09 -77.56
C MET A 1 18.38 61.90 -76.69
N LEU A 2 17.36 62.09 -75.85
CA LEU A 2 16.94 61.16 -74.78
C LEU A 2 16.22 59.95 -75.39
N ILE A 3 16.74 58.74 -75.21
CA ILE A 3 16.01 57.51 -75.53
C ILE A 3 15.12 57.17 -74.34
N LYS A 4 13.81 57.23 -74.59
CA LYS A 4 12.71 56.97 -73.67
C LYS A 4 12.88 55.65 -72.91
N GLU A 5 12.84 55.77 -71.59
CA GLU A 5 12.64 54.68 -70.64
C GLU A 5 11.25 54.06 -70.89
N LYS A 6 11.24 52.77 -71.24
CA LYS A 6 10.03 52.01 -71.50
C LYS A 6 9.41 51.64 -70.15
N ASP A 7 8.30 52.30 -69.80
CA ASP A 7 7.46 51.99 -68.65
C ASP A 7 7.09 50.49 -68.61
N LYS A 8 7.83 49.71 -67.82
CA LYS A 8 7.40 48.39 -67.39
C LYS A 8 6.36 48.59 -66.28
N LYS A 9 5.08 48.71 -66.66
CA LYS A 9 3.96 48.51 -65.74
C LYS A 9 4.00 47.07 -65.23
N LYS A 10 4.70 46.87 -64.11
CA LYS A 10 4.71 45.65 -63.31
C LYS A 10 3.30 45.48 -62.77
N HIS A 11 2.49 44.64 -63.42
CA HIS A 11 1.21 44.21 -62.86
C HIS A 11 1.46 43.46 -61.55
N MET A 12 1.41 44.20 -60.45
CA MET A 12 1.46 43.64 -59.11
C MET A 12 0.12 42.96 -58.85
N ILE A 13 0.06 41.64 -59.10
CA ILE A 13 -1.08 40.81 -58.72
C ILE A 13 -1.16 40.86 -57.19
N LYS A 14 -2.04 41.73 -56.68
CA LYS A 14 -2.31 41.88 -55.26
C LYS A 14 -3.16 40.66 -54.87
N MET A 15 -2.52 39.59 -54.40
CA MET A 15 -3.22 38.44 -53.83
C MET A 15 -4.09 38.92 -52.68
N LYS A 16 -5.41 39.00 -52.91
CA LYS A 16 -6.40 39.29 -51.89
C LYS A 16 -6.42 38.07 -50.96
N ARG A 17 -5.69 38.11 -49.85
CA ARG A 17 -5.80 37.11 -48.78
C ARG A 17 -7.25 37.15 -48.29
N ASN A 18 -8.07 36.20 -48.73
CA ASN A 18 -9.38 35.93 -48.16
C ASN A 18 -9.17 35.50 -46.71
N LYS A 19 -9.14 36.47 -45.79
CA LYS A 19 -9.14 36.22 -44.35
C LYS A 19 -10.57 35.78 -43.96
N ARG A 20 -10.89 34.50 -44.23
CA ARG A 20 -12.00 33.83 -43.55
C ARG A 20 -11.52 33.56 -42.12
N GLY A 21 -11.81 34.48 -41.21
CA GLY A 21 -11.59 34.28 -39.78
C GLY A 21 -12.67 33.37 -39.22
N PHE A 22 -12.30 32.49 -38.29
CA PHE A 22 -13.25 31.70 -37.50
C PHE A 22 -14.27 32.62 -36.82
N THR A 23 -15.55 32.31 -36.94
CA THR A 23 -16.59 33.04 -36.20
C THR A 23 -16.61 32.61 -34.73
N LEU A 24 -17.00 33.51 -33.82
CA LEU A 24 -17.14 33.18 -32.39
C LEU A 24 -18.10 32.01 -32.17
N GLY A 25 -19.18 31.93 -32.95
CA GLY A 25 -20.17 30.86 -32.89
C GLY A 25 -19.62 29.49 -33.31
N GLU A 26 -18.79 29.43 -34.36
CA GLU A 26 -18.16 28.18 -34.80
C GLU A 26 -17.22 27.61 -33.73
N MET A 27 -16.48 28.47 -33.04
CA MET A 27 -15.56 28.02 -32.00
C MET A 27 -16.31 27.56 -30.74
N VAL A 28 -17.42 28.22 -30.37
CA VAL A 28 -18.24 27.84 -29.20
C VAL A 28 -18.92 26.47 -29.41
N VAL A 29 -19.57 26.24 -30.56
CA VAL A 29 -20.25 24.95 -30.83
C VAL A 29 -19.23 23.82 -30.92
N THR A 30 -18.07 24.06 -31.55
CA THR A 30 -17.03 23.03 -31.68
C THR A 30 -16.49 22.60 -30.31
N VAL A 31 -16.18 23.55 -29.42
CA VAL A 31 -15.70 23.24 -28.08
C VAL A 31 -16.78 22.52 -27.25
N ALA A 32 -18.06 22.88 -27.44
CA ALA A 32 -19.16 22.17 -26.79
C ALA A 32 -19.25 20.70 -27.21
N ILE A 33 -19.22 20.41 -28.52
CA ILE A 33 -19.29 19.03 -29.03
C ILE A 33 -18.05 18.22 -28.61
N VAL A 34 -16.84 18.78 -28.80
CA VAL A 34 -15.59 18.11 -28.37
C VAL A 34 -15.58 17.89 -26.86
N GLY A 35 -16.08 18.85 -26.07
CA GLY A 35 -16.22 18.75 -24.62
C GLY A 35 -17.14 17.60 -24.20
N SER A 36 -18.31 17.46 -24.82
CA SER A 36 -19.24 16.37 -24.54
C SER A 36 -18.65 15.00 -24.87
N ILE A 37 -17.98 14.85 -26.01
CA ILE A 37 -17.32 13.58 -26.39
C ILE A 37 -16.18 13.26 -25.42
N THR A 38 -15.35 14.26 -25.10
CA THR A 38 -14.18 14.10 -24.21
C THR A 38 -14.60 13.69 -22.80
N ALA A 39 -15.69 14.25 -22.27
CA ALA A 39 -16.19 13.94 -20.94
C ALA A 39 -16.55 12.46 -20.75
N ILE A 40 -17.08 11.80 -21.79
CA ILE A 40 -17.42 10.37 -21.76
C ILE A 40 -16.20 9.51 -22.12
N ALA A 41 -15.44 9.92 -23.13
CA ALA A 41 -14.36 9.12 -23.68
C ALA A 41 -13.15 9.00 -22.74
N VAL A 42 -12.77 10.09 -22.05
CA VAL A 42 -11.60 10.11 -21.17
C VAL A 42 -11.68 9.09 -20.02
N PRO A 43 -12.73 9.04 -19.19
CA PRO A 43 -12.77 8.08 -18.09
C PRO A 43 -12.79 6.63 -18.57
N ASN A 44 -13.46 6.34 -19.69
CA ASN A 44 -13.48 5.00 -20.26
C ASN A 44 -12.10 4.61 -20.82
N TYR A 45 -11.45 5.52 -21.55
CA TYR A 45 -10.11 5.32 -22.09
C TYR A 45 -9.09 5.02 -20.98
N MET A 46 -9.17 5.71 -19.84
CA MET A 46 -8.29 5.46 -18.69
C MET A 46 -8.48 4.05 -18.12
N ARG A 47 -9.71 3.55 -18.01
CA ARG A 47 -9.96 2.16 -17.55
C ARG A 47 -9.43 1.12 -18.53
N VAL A 48 -9.67 1.30 -19.83
CA VAL A 48 -9.16 0.38 -20.87
C VAL A 48 -7.63 0.37 -20.88
N ARG A 49 -7.00 1.55 -20.79
CA ARG A 49 -5.55 1.69 -20.66
C ARG A 49 -5.00 0.89 -19.48
N MET A 50 -5.65 1.00 -18.32
CA MET A 50 -5.27 0.27 -17.12
C MET A 50 -5.38 -1.25 -17.32
N GLN A 51 -6.48 -1.74 -17.90
CA GLN A 51 -6.66 -3.17 -18.18
C GLN A 51 -5.61 -3.71 -19.15
N VAL A 52 -5.33 -2.99 -20.24
CA VAL A 52 -4.26 -3.36 -21.18
C VAL A 52 -2.91 -3.40 -20.48
N ASN A 53 -2.65 -2.44 -19.59
CA ASN A 53 -1.40 -2.40 -18.84
C ASN A 53 -1.23 -3.66 -17.97
N MET A 54 -2.27 -4.04 -17.25
CA MET A 54 -2.30 -5.25 -16.41
C MET A 54 -2.08 -6.53 -17.22
N GLU A 55 -2.74 -6.67 -18.38
CA GLU A 55 -2.54 -7.83 -19.26
C GLU A 55 -1.11 -7.92 -19.80
N MET A 56 -0.51 -6.78 -20.14
CA MET A 56 0.89 -6.76 -20.56
C MET A 56 1.85 -7.12 -19.41
N VAL A 57 1.55 -6.71 -18.17
CA VAL A 57 2.33 -7.13 -16.99
C VAL A 57 2.24 -8.65 -16.82
N LYS A 58 1.04 -9.24 -16.92
CA LYS A 58 0.87 -10.70 -16.90
C LYS A 58 1.67 -11.38 -18.00
N GLN A 59 1.70 -10.82 -19.21
CA GLN A 59 2.49 -11.37 -20.32
C GLN A 59 3.99 -11.40 -19.98
N HIS A 60 4.53 -10.32 -19.41
CA HIS A 60 5.92 -10.31 -18.94
C HIS A 60 6.16 -11.33 -17.83
N LEU A 61 5.25 -11.46 -16.87
CA LEU A 61 5.35 -12.49 -15.82
C LEU A 61 5.33 -13.91 -16.39
N LYS A 62 4.55 -14.18 -17.44
CA LYS A 62 4.57 -15.49 -18.12
C LYS A 62 5.94 -15.78 -18.71
N THR A 63 6.53 -14.79 -19.40
CA THR A 63 7.88 -14.90 -19.95
C THR A 63 8.91 -15.17 -18.85
N ILE A 64 8.84 -14.43 -17.73
CA ILE A 64 9.71 -14.67 -16.57
C ILE A 64 9.55 -16.08 -16.03
N GLY A 65 8.30 -16.55 -15.85
CA GLY A 65 8.01 -17.88 -15.31
C GLY A 65 8.58 -19.01 -16.17
N THR A 66 8.44 -18.91 -17.49
CA THR A 66 9.01 -19.87 -18.44
C THR A 66 10.53 -19.94 -18.29
N HIS A 67 11.22 -18.80 -18.39
CA HIS A 67 12.68 -18.77 -18.31
C HIS A 67 13.22 -19.11 -16.92
N MET A 68 12.48 -18.82 -15.85
CA MET A 68 12.82 -19.27 -14.49
C MET A 68 12.79 -20.79 -14.38
N ASN A 69 11.77 -21.44 -14.96
CA ASN A 69 11.70 -22.90 -14.98
C ASN A 69 12.82 -23.52 -15.83
N ASP A 70 13.18 -22.88 -16.94
CA ASP A 70 14.33 -23.30 -17.77
C ASP A 70 15.65 -23.21 -16.98
N LEU A 71 15.89 -22.10 -16.27
CA LEU A 71 17.05 -21.95 -15.39
C LEU A 71 17.08 -22.99 -14.28
N TYR A 72 15.92 -23.30 -13.68
CA TYR A 72 15.82 -24.35 -12.67
C TYR A 72 16.15 -25.73 -13.24
N ASN A 73 15.72 -26.04 -14.46
CA ASN A 73 16.03 -27.32 -15.11
C ASN A 73 17.54 -27.47 -15.38
N GLN A 74 18.24 -26.36 -15.67
CA GLN A 74 19.68 -26.35 -15.92
C GLN A 74 20.50 -26.42 -14.62
N ASN A 75 20.17 -25.58 -13.64
CA ASN A 75 21.02 -25.35 -12.46
C ASN A 75 20.50 -26.04 -11.19
N ARG A 76 19.31 -26.65 -11.24
CA ARG A 76 18.57 -27.22 -10.09
C ARG A 76 18.25 -26.22 -8.98
N GLN A 77 18.44 -24.92 -9.24
CA GLN A 77 18.27 -23.83 -8.30
C GLN A 77 17.75 -22.60 -9.04
N PHE A 78 16.84 -21.87 -8.40
CA PHE A 78 16.42 -20.55 -8.86
C PHE A 78 17.49 -19.50 -8.51
N PRO A 79 17.58 -18.40 -9.27
CA PRO A 79 18.53 -17.32 -8.97
C PRO A 79 18.29 -16.73 -7.57
N PRO A 80 19.33 -16.44 -6.78
CA PRO A 80 19.16 -15.82 -5.47
C PRO A 80 18.65 -14.37 -5.57
N ASN A 81 18.92 -13.69 -6.69
CA ASN A 81 18.46 -12.32 -6.93
C ASN A 81 18.06 -12.14 -8.40
N ILE A 82 16.81 -11.80 -8.66
CA ILE A 82 16.29 -11.58 -10.01
C ILE A 82 16.79 -10.28 -10.66
N ASN A 83 17.29 -9.32 -9.88
CA ASN A 83 17.81 -8.04 -10.37
C ASN A 83 19.31 -8.09 -10.69
N SER A 84 19.97 -9.21 -10.43
CA SER A 84 21.42 -9.41 -10.65
C SER A 84 21.66 -10.77 -11.30
N LEU A 85 21.11 -10.93 -12.50
CA LEU A 85 21.28 -12.13 -13.32
C LEU A 85 22.50 -12.02 -14.23
N GLY A 86 23.00 -13.15 -14.69
CA GLY A 86 24.08 -13.23 -15.67
C GLY A 86 23.63 -12.86 -17.09
N SER A 87 24.42 -13.29 -18.07
CA SER A 87 24.24 -12.97 -19.50
C SER A 87 23.72 -14.14 -20.33
N SER A 88 23.20 -15.20 -19.71
CA SER A 88 22.52 -16.28 -20.45
C SER A 88 21.25 -15.76 -21.14
N GLY A 89 20.79 -16.47 -22.19
CA GLY A 89 19.64 -16.04 -22.97
C GLY A 89 18.36 -15.92 -22.13
N GLU A 90 18.18 -16.86 -21.21
CA GLU A 90 17.08 -16.93 -20.24
C GLU A 90 17.13 -15.75 -19.26
N GLU A 91 18.31 -15.45 -18.71
CA GLU A 91 18.52 -14.34 -17.78
C GLU A 91 18.31 -12.97 -18.44
N VAL A 92 18.72 -12.81 -19.70
CA VAL A 92 18.48 -11.60 -20.49
C VAL A 92 16.98 -11.41 -20.74
N ALA A 93 16.25 -12.49 -21.05
CA ALA A 93 14.81 -12.44 -21.27
C ALA A 93 14.03 -12.08 -19.99
N ILE A 94 14.46 -12.61 -18.84
CA ILE A 94 13.91 -12.24 -17.52
C ILE A 94 14.16 -10.75 -17.25
N THR A 95 15.40 -10.28 -17.44
CA THR A 95 15.78 -8.87 -17.22
C THR A 95 14.97 -7.92 -18.11
N ALA A 96 14.80 -8.25 -19.39
CA ALA A 96 13.99 -7.47 -20.32
C ALA A 96 12.51 -7.42 -19.91
N SER A 97 11.96 -8.54 -19.43
CA SER A 97 10.59 -8.63 -18.94
C SER A 97 10.39 -7.80 -17.66
N LEU A 98 11.36 -7.83 -16.73
CA LEU A 98 11.35 -6.97 -15.54
C LEU A 98 11.36 -5.49 -15.90
N PHE A 99 12.20 -5.08 -16.87
CA PHE A 99 12.17 -3.71 -17.38
C PHE A 99 10.82 -3.35 -18.02
N GLY A 100 10.22 -4.31 -18.74
CA GLY A 100 8.87 -4.21 -19.29
C GLY A 100 7.79 -3.97 -18.23
N ILE A 101 7.89 -4.63 -17.08
CA ILE A 101 7.01 -4.43 -15.91
C ILE A 101 7.26 -3.06 -15.28
N ASN A 102 8.52 -2.66 -15.08
CA ASN A 102 8.86 -1.38 -14.48
C ASN A 102 8.36 -0.19 -15.31
N ARG A 103 8.52 -0.23 -16.64
CA ARG A 103 8.01 0.79 -17.57
C ARG A 103 6.48 0.94 -17.55
N ARG A 104 5.79 -0.09 -17.07
CA ARG A 104 4.33 -0.11 -16.87
C ARG A 104 3.92 0.38 -15.50
N GLU A 105 4.86 0.97 -14.78
CA GLU A 105 4.66 1.54 -13.45
C GLU A 105 4.27 0.47 -12.43
N TYR A 106 4.82 -0.74 -12.58
CA TYR A 106 4.72 -1.84 -11.63
C TYR A 106 6.07 -2.08 -10.92
N THR A 107 6.04 -2.68 -9.73
CA THR A 107 7.21 -2.97 -8.90
C THR A 107 7.93 -4.24 -9.37
N THR A 108 9.25 -4.29 -9.21
CA THR A 108 10.09 -5.44 -9.60
C THR A 108 10.95 -5.98 -8.46
N ASN A 109 10.80 -5.42 -7.26
CA ASN A 109 11.59 -5.73 -6.08
C ASN A 109 10.98 -6.82 -5.19
N GLY A 110 9.76 -7.31 -5.48
CA GLY A 110 9.06 -8.32 -4.68
C GLY A 110 9.52 -9.76 -4.93
N TYR A 111 10.79 -9.96 -5.27
CA TYR A 111 11.36 -11.29 -5.52
C TYR A 111 11.91 -11.92 -4.24
N THR A 112 11.45 -13.12 -3.92
CA THR A 112 11.92 -13.92 -2.78
C THR A 112 12.11 -15.37 -3.20
N THR A 113 12.95 -16.08 -2.46
CA THR A 113 13.23 -17.51 -2.69
C THR A 113 13.00 -18.32 -1.43
N GLY A 114 12.60 -19.58 -1.61
CA GLY A 114 12.46 -20.53 -0.52
C GLY A 114 13.79 -21.18 -0.12
N PRO A 115 13.76 -22.10 0.87
CA PRO A 115 14.93 -22.86 1.28
C PRO A 115 15.62 -23.55 0.10
N ASN A 116 16.96 -23.53 0.10
CA ASN A 116 17.79 -24.13 -0.94
C ASN A 116 17.51 -23.64 -2.38
N LEU A 117 16.90 -22.46 -2.55
CA LEU A 117 16.55 -21.90 -3.86
C LEU A 117 15.68 -22.86 -4.70
N SER A 118 14.88 -23.68 -4.02
CA SER A 118 14.03 -24.72 -4.63
C SER A 118 12.67 -24.20 -5.12
N THR A 119 12.31 -22.98 -4.72
CA THR A 119 11.11 -22.27 -5.15
C THR A 119 11.41 -20.77 -5.18
N PHE A 120 10.65 -20.04 -5.98
CA PHE A 120 10.71 -18.58 -6.02
C PHE A 120 9.31 -17.98 -5.98
N GLN A 121 9.25 -16.73 -5.58
CA GLN A 121 8.06 -15.93 -5.69
C GLN A 121 8.46 -14.55 -6.21
N LEU A 122 7.80 -14.08 -7.28
CA LEU A 122 7.90 -12.71 -7.75
C LEU A 122 6.55 -12.02 -7.61
N ARG A 123 6.46 -11.10 -6.66
CA ARG A 123 5.28 -10.24 -6.49
C ARG A 123 5.52 -8.89 -7.17
N THR A 124 4.57 -8.49 -8.00
CA THR A 124 4.57 -7.19 -8.68
C THR A 124 3.24 -6.48 -8.46
N CYS A 125 3.32 -5.19 -8.14
CA CYS A 125 2.16 -4.33 -7.84
C CYS A 125 2.32 -2.98 -8.52
N PRO A 126 1.23 -2.22 -8.74
CA PRO A 126 1.35 -0.82 -9.10
C PRO A 126 2.30 -0.06 -8.17
N GLN A 127 3.15 0.79 -8.75
CA GLN A 127 4.07 1.65 -8.02
C GLN A 127 3.32 2.70 -7.20
N ALA A 128 4.06 3.39 -6.35
CA ALA A 128 3.58 4.50 -5.53
C ALA A 128 2.71 5.49 -6.29
N GLY A 129 1.49 5.74 -5.81
CA GLY A 129 0.61 6.74 -6.42
C GLY A 129 0.14 6.37 -7.84
N ARG A 130 0.37 5.13 -8.31
CA ARG A 130 -0.07 4.62 -9.62
C ARG A 130 -1.23 3.64 -9.54
N TRP A 131 -1.77 3.41 -8.34
CA TRP A 131 -3.00 2.67 -8.12
C TRP A 131 -4.18 3.35 -8.80
N GLY A 132 -5.01 2.57 -9.51
CA GLY A 132 -6.13 3.08 -10.31
C GLY A 132 -5.72 3.86 -11.57
N ILE A 133 -4.41 3.95 -11.85
CA ILE A 133 -3.85 4.59 -13.05
C ILE A 133 -3.13 3.53 -13.90
N ALA A 134 -2.15 2.85 -13.30
CA ALA A 134 -1.38 1.77 -13.91
C ALA A 134 -2.09 0.41 -13.75
N GLY A 135 -2.73 0.18 -12.61
CA GLY A 135 -3.44 -1.06 -12.30
C GLY A 135 -4.19 -0.98 -10.98
N ASP A 136 -5.06 -1.96 -10.75
CA ASP A 136 -5.90 -2.08 -9.56
C ASP A 136 -5.56 -3.29 -8.67
N ARG A 137 -4.63 -4.16 -9.10
CA ARG A 137 -4.28 -5.40 -8.40
C ARG A 137 -2.81 -5.77 -8.55
N CYS A 138 -2.34 -6.61 -7.64
CA CYS A 138 -1.02 -7.21 -7.69
C CYS A 138 -1.06 -8.58 -8.38
N PHE A 139 0.09 -9.00 -8.89
CA PHE A 139 0.28 -10.33 -9.45
C PHE A 139 1.42 -11.02 -8.73
N VAL A 140 1.22 -12.31 -8.46
CA VAL A 140 2.24 -13.16 -7.85
C VAL A 140 2.56 -14.27 -8.82
N LEU A 141 3.83 -14.38 -9.19
CA LEU A 141 4.37 -15.47 -10.00
C LEU A 141 5.10 -16.45 -9.09
N THR A 142 4.76 -17.73 -9.24
CA THR A 142 5.44 -18.87 -8.62
C THR A 142 5.79 -19.89 -9.71
N PRO A 143 6.58 -20.94 -9.43
CA PRO A 143 6.82 -22.02 -10.39
C PRO A 143 5.54 -22.69 -10.92
N LEU A 144 4.44 -22.60 -10.16
CA LEU A 144 3.15 -23.19 -10.49
C LEU A 144 2.29 -22.31 -11.40
N GLY A 145 2.63 -21.03 -11.56
CA GLY A 145 1.91 -20.09 -12.40
C GLY A 145 1.69 -18.72 -11.75
N ILE A 146 0.83 -17.93 -12.40
CA ILE A 146 0.48 -16.57 -11.98
C ILE A 146 -0.85 -16.61 -11.24
N THR A 147 -0.88 -16.04 -10.04
CA THR A 147 -2.10 -15.77 -9.31
C THR A 147 -2.34 -14.26 -9.25
N GLU A 148 -3.61 -13.88 -9.33
CA GLU A 148 -4.04 -12.51 -9.08
C GLU A 148 -4.24 -12.33 -7.58
N ASP A 149 -3.49 -11.41 -7.01
CA ASP A 149 -3.74 -10.92 -5.67
C ASP A 149 -4.73 -9.76 -5.81
N ALA A 150 -6.01 -10.13 -5.93
CA ALA A 150 -7.14 -9.22 -5.86
C ALA A 150 -7.24 -8.71 -4.42
N ILE A 151 -6.41 -7.72 -4.13
CA ILE A 151 -6.30 -7.02 -2.85
C ILE A 151 -6.37 -7.98 -1.64
N GLY A 152 -5.26 -8.66 -1.34
CA GLY A 152 -5.22 -9.49 -0.14
C GLY A 152 -4.14 -10.54 -0.15
N ASN A 153 -2.87 -10.12 -0.13
CA ASN A 153 -1.80 -10.75 0.65
C ASN A 153 -0.52 -9.91 0.60
N ALA A 154 -0.59 -8.70 1.15
CA ALA A 154 0.63 -8.02 1.60
C ALA A 154 1.39 -8.89 2.61
N ALA A 155 0.67 -9.67 3.42
CA ALA A 155 1.17 -10.73 4.29
C ALA A 155 2.24 -11.62 3.63
N VAL A 156 2.00 -12.11 2.40
CA VAL A 156 2.94 -13.01 1.71
C VAL A 156 4.20 -12.24 1.25
N ALA A 157 4.10 -10.94 0.97
CA ALA A 157 5.27 -10.10 0.67
C ALA A 157 6.18 -9.91 1.90
N PHE A 158 5.61 -10.00 3.11
CA PHE A 158 6.32 -9.91 4.39
C PHE A 158 6.63 -11.28 5.02
N GLY A 159 6.37 -12.39 4.30
CA GLY A 159 6.59 -13.74 4.81
C GLY A 159 5.66 -14.15 5.97
N VAL A 160 4.52 -13.48 6.10
CA VAL A 160 3.48 -13.74 7.10
C VAL A 160 2.67 -14.95 6.64
N GLY A 161 2.51 -15.96 7.50
CA GLY A 161 1.87 -17.24 7.16
C GLY A 161 0.39 -17.10 6.79
N ALA A 162 -0.17 -18.12 6.13
CA ALA A 162 -1.55 -18.11 5.62
C ALA A 162 -2.64 -17.86 6.69
N ASN A 163 -2.34 -18.14 7.96
CA ASN A 163 -3.25 -17.94 9.09
C ASN A 163 -3.55 -16.46 9.40
N TRP A 164 -2.75 -15.53 8.85
CA TRP A 164 -2.87 -14.08 9.09
C TRP A 164 -3.74 -13.35 8.06
N GLY A 165 -4.18 -14.06 7.00
CA GLY A 165 -5.00 -13.47 5.94
C GLY A 165 -4.38 -12.22 5.34
N ASN A 166 -5.16 -11.15 5.19
CA ASN A 166 -4.70 -9.88 4.62
C ASN A 166 -3.99 -8.95 5.63
N SER A 167 -3.79 -9.39 6.88
CA SER A 167 -3.23 -8.56 7.94
C SER A 167 -1.71 -8.65 8.03
N VAL A 168 -1.07 -7.51 8.32
CA VAL A 168 0.38 -7.39 8.43
C VAL A 168 0.76 -6.78 9.78
N PRO A 169 1.31 -7.58 10.71
CA PRO A 169 1.71 -7.07 12.02
C PRO A 169 3.05 -6.33 11.95
N VAL A 170 2.99 -5.01 11.86
CA VAL A 170 4.18 -4.15 11.71
C VAL A 170 4.68 -3.58 13.04
N ASN A 171 3.98 -3.84 14.16
CA ASN A 171 4.38 -3.38 15.48
C ASN A 171 4.00 -4.35 16.61
N ILE A 172 4.64 -4.18 17.77
CA ILE A 172 4.33 -4.91 19.02
C ILE A 172 4.07 -3.89 20.13
N ILE A 173 3.01 -4.11 20.91
CA ILE A 173 2.68 -3.31 22.08
C ILE A 173 2.42 -4.26 23.24
N THR A 174 3.25 -4.24 24.28
CA THR A 174 3.02 -5.07 25.47
C THR A 174 2.01 -4.45 26.42
N ASN A 175 1.26 -5.31 27.12
CA ASN A 175 0.32 -4.92 28.19
C ASN A 175 -0.80 -3.98 27.70
N PHE A 176 -1.18 -4.05 26.42
CA PHE A 176 -2.17 -3.13 25.84
C PHE A 176 -3.54 -3.26 26.52
N THR A 177 -3.95 -4.48 26.87
CA THR A 177 -5.26 -4.74 27.48
C THR A 177 -5.37 -4.31 28.94
N THR A 178 -4.24 -3.99 29.57
CA THR A 178 -4.19 -3.38 30.90
C THR A 178 -3.76 -1.90 30.84
N LEU A 179 -3.51 -1.37 29.65
CA LEU A 179 -3.13 0.02 29.44
C LEU A 179 -4.25 0.94 29.96
N GLY A 180 -3.91 1.80 30.93
CA GLY A 180 -4.85 2.72 31.56
C GLY A 180 -5.81 2.11 32.60
N SER A 181 -5.65 0.83 32.95
CA SER A 181 -6.34 0.20 34.07
C SER A 181 -6.03 0.84 35.43
N SER A 182 -4.86 1.46 35.56
CA SER A 182 -4.42 2.19 36.76
C SER A 182 -5.02 3.59 36.89
N PHE A 183 -5.72 4.07 35.85
CA PHE A 183 -6.35 5.37 35.90
C PHE A 183 -7.75 5.31 36.56
N LEU A 184 -8.05 6.34 37.36
CA LEU A 184 -9.34 6.55 38.03
C LEU A 184 -10.42 7.06 37.06
N PHE A 185 -10.60 6.37 35.93
CA PHE A 185 -11.55 6.77 34.89
C PHE A 185 -12.92 6.13 35.11
N THR A 186 -13.98 6.86 34.74
CA THR A 186 -15.28 6.26 34.44
C THR A 186 -15.17 5.38 33.19
N ASN A 187 -16.08 4.40 33.02
CA ASN A 187 -16.07 3.55 31.82
C ASN A 187 -16.22 4.37 30.52
N ALA A 188 -16.97 5.47 30.55
CA ALA A 188 -17.09 6.39 29.42
C ALA A 188 -15.73 7.02 29.06
N LYS A 189 -14.99 7.52 30.05
CA LYS A 189 -13.68 8.13 29.81
C LYS A 189 -12.63 7.10 29.37
N ARG A 190 -12.73 5.85 29.83
CA ARG A 190 -11.90 4.73 29.33
C ARG A 190 -12.15 4.47 27.84
N ILE A 191 -13.41 4.43 27.41
CA ILE A 191 -13.75 4.22 26.00
C ILE A 191 -13.17 5.34 25.14
N GLU A 192 -13.34 6.61 25.53
CA GLU A 192 -12.77 7.75 24.81
C GLU A 192 -11.25 7.66 24.69
N TRP A 193 -10.59 7.36 25.81
CA TRP A 193 -9.14 7.27 25.86
C TRP A 193 -8.61 6.11 25.00
N MET A 194 -9.23 4.93 25.09
CA MET A 194 -8.86 3.76 24.29
C MET A 194 -9.09 4.02 22.81
N ALA A 195 -10.21 4.63 22.43
CA ALA A 195 -10.49 4.99 21.05
C ALA A 195 -9.49 6.01 20.51
N ALA A 196 -9.12 7.03 21.30
CA ALA A 196 -8.11 8.02 20.90
C ALA A 196 -6.72 7.39 20.73
N TYR A 197 -6.33 6.46 21.62
CA TYR A 197 -5.07 5.73 21.49
C TYR A 197 -5.05 4.84 20.23
N LEU A 198 -6.12 4.06 20.01
CA LEU A 198 -6.23 3.17 18.85
C LEU A 198 -6.31 3.95 17.54
N GLU A 199 -6.92 5.14 17.52
CA GLU A 199 -6.87 6.05 16.38
C GLU A 199 -5.44 6.53 16.11
N TYR A 200 -4.71 6.94 17.15
CA TYR A 200 -3.30 7.31 17.03
C TYR A 200 -2.46 6.17 16.45
N GLU A 201 -2.60 4.95 16.98
CA GLU A 201 -1.90 3.77 16.50
C GLU A 201 -2.28 3.43 15.06
N ALA A 202 -3.58 3.42 14.73
CA ALA A 202 -4.06 3.14 13.37
C ALA A 202 -3.45 4.10 12.35
N VAL A 203 -3.30 5.39 12.70
CA VAL A 203 -2.63 6.38 11.86
C VAL A 203 -1.12 6.10 11.83
N TRP A 204 -0.47 5.92 12.99
CA TRP A 204 0.96 5.71 13.11
C TRP A 204 1.45 4.48 12.35
N LEU A 205 0.70 3.37 12.33
CA LEU A 205 1.05 2.17 11.56
C LEU A 205 1.24 2.46 10.07
N ASN A 206 0.51 3.44 9.51
CA ASN A 206 0.70 3.85 8.11
C ASN A 206 2.08 4.49 7.86
N SER A 207 2.80 4.95 8.90
CA SER A 207 4.18 5.46 8.79
C SER A 207 5.22 4.36 8.69
N GLN A 208 4.91 3.17 9.20
CA GLN A 208 5.83 2.02 9.23
C GLN A 208 5.79 1.23 7.92
N SER A 209 4.74 1.43 7.12
CA SER A 209 4.68 0.98 5.73
C SER A 209 5.13 2.11 4.79
N ASP A 210 5.83 1.76 3.69
CA ASP A 210 5.92 2.67 2.54
C ASP A 210 4.48 3.12 2.24
N TYR A 211 4.22 4.42 2.10
CA TYR A 211 2.91 5.13 2.00
C TYR A 211 1.95 4.65 0.88
N LYS A 212 2.26 3.49 0.30
CA LYS A 212 1.72 2.81 -0.88
C LYS A 212 1.00 1.51 -0.51
N ILE A 213 1.15 1.02 0.72
CA ILE A 213 0.30 -0.02 1.29
C ILE A 213 -0.87 0.71 1.95
N GLN A 214 -1.87 1.07 1.14
CA GLN A 214 -3.03 1.76 1.67
C GLN A 214 -3.78 0.78 2.58
N ASN A 215 -3.89 1.12 3.86
CA ASN A 215 -4.71 0.41 4.81
C ASN A 215 -6.21 0.68 4.54
N THR A 216 -6.66 0.49 3.31
CA THR A 216 -8.04 0.75 2.89
C THR A 216 -8.93 -0.42 3.26
N LEU A 217 -10.25 -0.20 3.22
CA LEU A 217 -11.26 -1.26 3.39
C LEU A 217 -10.99 -2.50 2.53
N ASP A 218 -10.57 -2.27 1.29
CA ASP A 218 -10.24 -3.35 0.37
C ASP A 218 -8.77 -3.78 0.52
N GLY A 219 -7.92 -2.94 1.10
CA GLY A 219 -6.46 -3.09 1.24
C GLY A 219 -6.03 -4.04 2.37
N PRO A 220 -4.71 -4.33 2.44
CA PRO A 220 -4.16 -5.10 3.54
C PRO A 220 -4.31 -4.33 4.86
N ALA A 221 -4.77 -5.04 5.89
CA ALA A 221 -4.91 -4.47 7.22
C ALA A 221 -3.53 -4.31 7.84
N LEU A 222 -3.20 -3.13 8.35
CA LEU A 222 -2.02 -2.95 9.18
C LEU A 222 -2.40 -3.26 10.61
N SER A 223 -1.59 -4.08 11.29
CA SER A 223 -1.87 -4.51 12.65
C SER A 223 -0.68 -4.32 13.58
N PHE A 224 -0.97 -4.30 14.88
CA PHE A 224 0.00 -4.57 15.92
C PHE A 224 -0.43 -5.80 16.72
N ILE A 225 0.53 -6.44 17.37
CA ILE A 225 0.27 -7.55 18.29
C ILE A 225 0.47 -7.09 19.72
N SER A 226 -0.51 -7.38 20.57
CA SER A 226 -0.37 -7.32 22.01
C SER A 226 -0.12 -8.69 22.59
N PHE A 227 0.99 -8.83 23.32
CA PHE A 227 1.26 -10.03 24.11
C PHE A 227 0.84 -9.78 25.56
N GLU A 228 0.17 -10.77 26.13
CA GLU A 228 -0.33 -10.71 27.51
C GLU A 228 0.35 -11.76 28.38
N THR A 229 0.82 -11.34 29.54
CA THR A 229 1.32 -12.22 30.59
C THR A 229 0.19 -13.02 31.24
N PRO A 230 0.47 -14.21 31.83
CA PRO A 230 -0.55 -15.00 32.51
C PRO A 230 -1.28 -14.28 33.66
N THR A 231 -0.69 -13.21 34.18
CA THR A 231 -1.20 -12.43 35.33
C THR A 231 -2.02 -11.21 34.92
N GLU A 232 -2.11 -10.88 33.64
CA GLU A 232 -2.87 -9.73 33.15
C GLU A 232 -4.38 -9.97 33.23
N ASN A 233 -5.12 -8.95 33.70
CA ASN A 233 -6.58 -8.98 33.79
C ASN A 233 -7.20 -8.19 32.62
N SER A 234 -7.41 -8.88 31.50
CA SER A 234 -8.02 -8.32 30.27
C SER A 234 -9.54 -8.10 30.37
N LYS A 235 -10.22 -8.55 31.44
CA LYS A 235 -11.70 -8.56 31.51
C LYS A 235 -12.34 -7.19 31.33
N LEU A 236 -11.72 -6.15 31.89
CA LEU A 236 -12.22 -4.78 31.75
C LEU A 236 -12.12 -4.31 30.30
N PHE A 237 -10.99 -4.60 29.65
CA PHE A 237 -10.76 -4.28 28.25
C PHE A 237 -11.75 -5.00 27.34
N GLU A 238 -11.91 -6.31 27.54
CA GLU A 238 -12.86 -7.15 26.79
C GLU A 238 -14.30 -6.62 26.90
N ALA A 239 -14.70 -6.15 28.09
CA ALA A 239 -16.03 -5.58 28.32
C ALA A 239 -16.26 -4.25 27.59
N LEU A 240 -15.22 -3.42 27.44
CA LEU A 240 -15.31 -2.09 26.80
C LEU A 240 -15.04 -2.14 25.29
N LEU A 241 -14.40 -3.19 24.80
CA LEU A 241 -13.96 -3.34 23.41
C LEU A 241 -15.09 -3.10 22.38
N PRO A 242 -16.33 -3.62 22.54
CA PRO A 242 -17.40 -3.37 21.58
C PRO A 242 -17.72 -1.89 21.40
N SER A 243 -17.83 -1.12 22.50
CA SER A 243 -18.11 0.31 22.45
C SER A 243 -16.95 1.11 21.86
N VAL A 244 -15.72 0.66 22.08
CA VAL A 244 -14.52 1.27 21.47
C VAL A 244 -14.52 1.05 19.95
N ILE A 245 -14.85 -0.16 19.49
CA ILE A 245 -14.98 -0.47 18.05
C ILE A 245 -16.04 0.42 17.40
N GLU A 246 -17.20 0.61 18.03
CA GLU A 246 -18.24 1.52 17.52
C GLU A 246 -17.75 2.96 17.42
N THR A 247 -17.03 3.44 18.43
CA THR A 247 -16.44 4.79 18.45
C THR A 247 -15.43 4.98 17.31
N LEU A 248 -14.57 3.99 17.06
CA LEU A 248 -13.61 4.00 15.95
C LEU A 248 -14.31 3.94 14.59
N LYS A 249 -15.34 3.10 14.47
CA LYS A 249 -16.13 2.96 13.24
C LYS A 249 -16.81 4.27 12.86
N ALA A 250 -17.32 5.03 13.83
CA ALA A 250 -17.87 6.37 13.59
C ALA A 250 -16.84 7.35 13.01
N LYS A 251 -15.54 7.13 13.27
CA LYS A 251 -14.42 7.89 12.69
C LYS A 251 -13.91 7.31 11.36
N GLY A 252 -14.55 6.27 10.84
CA GLY A 252 -14.14 5.59 9.61
C GLY A 252 -12.93 4.68 9.78
N ILE A 253 -12.65 4.24 11.01
CA ILE A 253 -11.58 3.28 11.34
C ILE A 253 -12.24 1.96 11.75
N TYR A 254 -11.93 0.91 11.01
CA TYR A 254 -12.44 -0.43 11.24
C TYR A 254 -11.39 -1.25 11.97
N LEU A 255 -11.71 -1.66 13.19
CA LEU A 255 -10.84 -2.49 14.02
C LEU A 255 -11.37 -3.93 14.04
N THR A 256 -10.49 -4.88 13.74
CA THR A 256 -10.73 -6.31 13.93
C THR A 256 -9.72 -6.85 14.94
N VAL A 257 -10.19 -7.60 15.94
CA VAL A 257 -9.33 -8.22 16.95
C VAL A 257 -9.37 -9.73 16.78
N LYS A 258 -8.20 -10.37 16.73
CA LYS A 258 -8.06 -11.83 16.60
C LYS A 258 -7.04 -12.37 17.58
N GLU A 259 -7.30 -13.55 18.13
CA GLU A 259 -6.34 -14.27 18.96
C GLU A 259 -5.50 -15.21 18.10
N HIS A 260 -4.19 -15.24 18.36
CA HIS A 260 -3.22 -16.10 17.70
C HIS A 260 -2.37 -16.84 18.73
N THR A 261 -1.69 -17.90 18.29
CA THR A 261 -0.72 -18.58 19.16
C THR A 261 0.52 -17.71 19.35
N VAL A 262 1.06 -17.64 20.58
CA VAL A 262 2.25 -16.82 20.89
C VAL A 262 3.43 -17.18 19.98
N ALA A 263 3.62 -18.47 19.69
CA ALA A 263 4.69 -18.96 18.81
C ALA A 263 4.54 -18.47 17.36
N ASP A 264 3.34 -18.55 16.79
CA ASP A 264 3.06 -18.08 15.42
C ASP A 264 3.16 -16.54 15.32
N SER A 265 2.65 -15.82 16.32
CA SER A 265 2.73 -14.37 16.38
C SER A 265 4.15 -13.83 16.39
N ALA A 266 5.00 -14.37 17.26
CA ALA A 266 6.35 -13.84 17.39
C ALA A 266 7.26 -14.26 16.22
N THR A 267 7.01 -15.41 15.57
CA THR A 267 7.74 -15.80 14.35
C THR A 267 7.34 -14.92 13.18
N THR A 268 6.04 -14.62 13.08
CA THR A 268 5.47 -13.73 12.08
C THR A 268 6.01 -12.31 12.20
N VAL A 269 6.01 -11.72 13.40
CA VAL A 269 6.56 -10.36 13.58
C VAL A 269 8.05 -10.32 13.22
N LEU A 270 8.82 -11.34 13.61
CA LEU A 270 10.23 -11.41 13.22
C LEU A 270 10.41 -11.40 11.69
N ALA A 271 9.56 -12.12 10.96
CA ALA A 271 9.57 -12.13 9.50
C ALA A 271 9.22 -10.75 8.91
N VAL A 272 8.16 -10.11 9.40
CA VAL A 272 7.75 -8.76 8.96
C VAL A 272 8.86 -7.75 9.21
N GLN A 273 9.45 -7.75 10.41
CA GLN A 273 10.49 -6.78 10.81
C GLN A 273 11.77 -6.97 10.01
N LYS A 274 12.11 -8.21 9.67
CA LYS A 274 13.21 -8.51 8.75
C LYS A 274 12.94 -7.95 7.35
N ALA A 275 11.72 -8.12 6.85
CA ALA A 275 11.31 -7.60 5.54
C ALA A 275 11.26 -6.06 5.51
N LEU A 276 10.93 -5.42 6.63
CA LEU A 276 11.00 -3.95 6.80
C LEU A 276 12.43 -3.40 6.95
N GLY A 277 13.45 -4.26 7.09
CA GLY A 277 14.84 -3.85 7.23
C GLY A 277 15.28 -3.48 8.65
N HIS A 278 14.45 -3.77 9.67
CA HIS A 278 14.75 -3.48 11.09
C HIS A 278 15.68 -4.53 11.75
N TYR A 279 16.17 -5.52 10.99
CA TYR A 279 16.97 -6.66 11.47
C TYR A 279 18.32 -6.27 12.14
N GLY A 280 18.78 -5.03 12.00
CA GLY A 280 20.05 -4.58 12.59
C GLY A 280 20.03 -4.32 14.10
N ASN A 281 18.87 -4.29 14.76
CA ASN A 281 18.76 -3.99 16.18
C ASN A 281 18.72 -5.28 17.03
N LEU A 282 19.89 -5.75 17.48
CA LEU A 282 20.04 -6.92 18.36
C LEU A 282 19.13 -6.87 19.60
N SER A 283 18.94 -5.69 20.19
CA SER A 283 18.07 -5.50 21.36
C SER A 283 16.60 -5.78 21.03
N TYR A 284 16.16 -5.42 19.82
CA TYR A 284 14.79 -5.65 19.37
C TYR A 284 14.54 -7.13 19.07
N LEU A 285 15.50 -7.82 18.45
CA LEU A 285 15.42 -9.27 18.22
C LEU A 285 15.37 -10.05 19.54
N GLN A 286 16.17 -9.64 20.53
CA GLN A 286 16.15 -10.22 21.87
C GLN A 286 14.80 -9.96 22.58
N TYR A 287 14.24 -8.77 22.42
CA TYR A 287 12.91 -8.43 22.93
C TYR A 287 11.84 -9.36 22.34
N VAL A 288 11.81 -9.56 21.01
CA VAL A 288 10.86 -10.48 20.36
C VAL A 288 11.06 -11.93 20.82
N ALA A 289 12.31 -12.38 20.99
CA ALA A 289 12.62 -13.71 21.50
C ALA A 289 12.17 -13.94 22.96
N ASN A 290 12.19 -12.90 23.80
CA ASN A 290 11.73 -12.97 25.18
C ASN A 290 10.19 -13.00 25.32
N LEU A 291 9.45 -12.65 24.26
CA LEU A 291 7.98 -12.68 24.28
C LEU A 291 7.43 -14.11 24.30
N TYR A 292 8.17 -15.09 23.77
CA TYR A 292 7.74 -16.49 23.70
C TYR A 292 7.69 -17.18 25.07
N SER A 293 8.58 -16.82 25.99
CA SER A 293 8.74 -17.52 27.27
C SER A 293 7.83 -17.00 28.38
N SER A 294 7.32 -15.78 28.23
CA SER A 294 6.75 -15.01 29.36
C SER A 294 5.27 -14.68 29.16
N ASN A 295 4.71 -14.91 27.97
CA ASN A 295 3.35 -14.55 27.61
C ASN A 295 2.47 -15.78 27.36
N SER A 296 1.18 -15.65 27.69
CA SER A 296 0.18 -16.71 27.57
C SER A 296 -0.77 -16.52 26.39
N LYS A 297 -0.93 -15.27 25.93
CA LYS A 297 -1.83 -14.91 24.82
C LYS A 297 -1.19 -13.89 23.90
N ALA A 298 -1.61 -13.91 22.64
CA ALA A 298 -1.27 -12.91 21.64
C ALA A 298 -2.55 -12.45 20.93
N LEU A 299 -2.85 -11.16 21.05
CA LEU A 299 -4.00 -10.52 20.43
C LEU A 299 -3.53 -9.60 19.30
N GLU A 300 -4.02 -9.84 18.11
CA GLU A 300 -3.81 -8.97 16.95
C GLU A 300 -4.89 -7.90 16.89
N PHE A 301 -4.47 -6.65 16.75
CA PHE A 301 -5.34 -5.50 16.48
C PHE A 301 -5.12 -5.03 15.05
N SER A 302 -6.03 -5.42 14.17
CA SER A 302 -5.98 -5.11 12.73
C SER A 302 -6.85 -3.92 12.39
N PHE A 303 -6.26 -2.90 11.78
CA PHE A 303 -6.98 -1.69 11.39
C PHE A 303 -7.19 -1.68 9.89
N GLN A 304 -8.31 -1.12 9.43
CA GLN A 304 -8.56 -0.65 8.07
C GLN A 304 -9.23 0.72 8.13
N VAL A 305 -8.92 1.62 7.21
CA VAL A 305 -9.49 2.96 7.14
C VAL A 305 -10.37 3.14 5.91
N ALA A 306 -11.49 3.84 6.09
CA ALA A 306 -12.45 4.10 5.02
C ALA A 306 -11.85 4.94 3.88
N GLN A 307 -10.92 5.85 4.23
CA GLN A 307 -10.30 6.75 3.26
C GLN A 307 -8.78 6.60 3.28
N PRO A 308 -8.15 6.25 2.14
CA PRO A 308 -6.70 6.19 2.04
C PRO A 308 -6.09 7.56 2.29
N VAL A 309 -4.86 7.55 2.80
CA VAL A 309 -4.03 8.75 2.88
C VAL A 309 -3.43 9.02 1.50
N LYS A 310 -3.63 10.23 0.95
CA LYS A 310 -3.26 10.54 -0.44
C LYS A 310 -1.80 10.94 -0.59
N ASN A 311 -1.20 11.52 0.44
CA ASN A 311 0.19 12.00 0.43
C ASN A 311 0.75 12.16 1.86
N GLN A 312 2.06 12.42 1.95
CA GLN A 312 2.76 12.60 3.22
C GLN A 312 2.25 13.79 4.04
N ALA A 313 1.80 14.88 3.40
CA ALA A 313 1.27 16.05 4.12
C ALA A 313 -0.07 15.73 4.80
N GLU A 314 -0.95 14.99 4.12
CA GLU A 314 -2.21 14.50 4.68
C GLU A 314 -1.96 13.48 5.81
N PHE A 315 -0.97 12.60 5.65
CA PHE A 315 -0.52 11.72 6.73
C PHE A 315 -0.14 12.52 7.98
N MET A 316 0.78 13.48 7.84
CA MET A 316 1.26 14.29 8.96
C MET A 316 0.12 15.05 9.63
N SER A 317 -0.80 15.61 8.84
CA SER A 317 -1.98 16.31 9.38
C SER A 317 -2.89 15.39 10.20
N ARG A 318 -3.21 14.19 9.69
CA ARG A 318 -4.02 13.21 10.43
C ARG A 318 -3.30 12.74 11.70
N TRP A 319 -1.99 12.51 11.61
CA TRP A 319 -1.18 12.10 12.76
C TRP A 319 -1.12 13.18 13.85
N HIS A 320 -0.90 14.44 13.48
CA HIS A 320 -0.93 15.55 14.42
C HIS A 320 -2.29 15.67 15.11
N SER A 321 -3.39 15.60 14.35
CA SER A 321 -4.74 15.67 14.91
C SER A 321 -5.03 14.51 15.89
N ALA A 322 -4.65 13.28 15.53
CA ALA A 322 -4.80 12.11 16.41
C ALA A 322 -3.93 12.23 17.67
N SER A 323 -2.69 12.70 17.52
CA SER A 323 -1.76 12.93 18.63
C SER A 323 -2.25 14.00 19.61
N GLU A 324 -2.78 15.11 19.10
CA GLU A 324 -3.37 16.18 19.91
C GLU A 324 -4.60 15.68 20.65
N ASN A 325 -5.50 14.97 19.96
CA ASN A 325 -6.68 14.38 20.57
C ASN A 325 -6.31 13.40 21.70
N PHE A 326 -5.38 12.48 21.44
CA PHE A 326 -4.90 11.54 22.47
C PHE A 326 -4.28 12.27 23.67
N SER A 327 -3.46 13.29 23.44
CA SER A 327 -2.84 14.09 24.50
C SER A 327 -3.90 14.83 25.34
N LYS A 328 -4.89 15.41 24.67
CA LYS A 328 -6.02 16.10 25.33
C LYS A 328 -6.82 15.13 26.20
N VAL A 329 -7.28 14.01 25.64
CA VAL A 329 -8.07 13.01 26.37
C VAL A 329 -7.28 12.45 27.56
N LYS A 330 -5.97 12.22 27.40
CA LYS A 330 -5.08 11.81 28.50
C LYS A 330 -5.01 12.87 29.61
N SER A 331 -4.90 14.15 29.25
CA SER A 331 -4.81 15.24 30.24
C SER A 331 -6.10 15.49 30.99
N GLU A 332 -7.25 15.46 30.31
CA GLU A 332 -8.58 15.60 30.93
C GLU A 332 -8.86 14.49 31.92
N ALA A 333 -8.37 13.29 31.63
CA ALA A 333 -8.62 12.13 32.46
C ALA A 333 -7.74 12.11 33.73
N LEU A 334 -6.69 12.94 33.81
CA LEU A 334 -5.88 13.17 35.01
C LEU A 334 -6.45 14.25 35.95
N LEU A 335 -7.49 14.98 35.53
CA LEU A 335 -8.15 15.99 36.36
C LEU A 335 -9.33 15.35 37.11
N PRO A 336 -9.47 15.54 38.43
CA PRO A 336 -10.68 15.15 39.13
C PRO A 336 -11.87 15.92 38.55
N GLU A 337 -13.00 15.24 38.29
CA GLU A 337 -14.20 15.93 37.82
C GLU A 337 -14.61 17.01 38.84
N PRO A 338 -15.04 18.20 38.39
CA PRO A 338 -15.69 19.15 39.28
C PRO A 338 -17.01 18.50 39.76
N GLY A 339 -17.03 18.15 41.05
CA GLY A 339 -18.16 17.49 41.71
C GLY A 339 -19.39 18.38 41.89
#